data_AF-H8GHR4-F1
#
_entry.id   AF-H8GHR4-F1
#
_cell.length_a   1.000
_cell.length_b   1.000
_cell.length_c   1.000
_cell.angle_alpha   90.00
_cell.angle_beta   90.00
_cell.angle_gamma   90.00
#
_symmetry.space_group_name_H-M   'P 1'
#
loop_
_entity.id
_entity.type
_entity.pdbx_description
1 polymer ?
#
loop_
_entity_poly.entity_id
_entity_poly.type
_entity_poly.pdbx_seq_one_letter_code
_entity_poly.pdbx_strand_id
1 'polypeptide(L)'
;MKAMPSKSPTVLKGLVEINFYVSVAVLIAGCVLSVSEDASFFEFNVDLYGPLANNLRMILVYLALTEVFLCIGCFLLRKSHFFILIGLSLVMMIGSLEIYGMINGIEVDPDLSIFFAYTGLSHIAFGLSAYFSNEKNINVKTKPY
;
A
#
# COMPACT_ATOMS: atom_id res chain seq x y z
N MET A 1 -35.78 -13.08 21.67
CA MET A 1 -35.14 -12.97 20.34
C MET A 1 -33.65 -13.26 20.54
N LYS A 2 -33.15 -14.44 20.14
CA LYS A 2 -31.72 -14.80 20.30
C LYS A 2 -30.92 -14.06 19.22
N ALA A 3 -29.99 -13.19 19.63
CA ALA A 3 -29.07 -12.55 18.71
C ALA A 3 -28.25 -13.63 17.98
N MET A 4 -28.31 -13.61 16.66
CA MET A 4 -27.60 -14.54 15.78
C MET A 4 -26.09 -14.22 15.88
N PRO A 5 -25.21 -15.18 16.20
CA PRO A 5 -23.78 -14.93 16.24
C PRO A 5 -23.28 -14.70 14.82
N SER A 6 -22.93 -13.46 14.48
CA SER A 6 -22.46 -13.11 13.14
C SER A 6 -21.06 -13.69 12.91
N LYS A 7 -20.96 -14.70 12.05
CA LYS A 7 -19.67 -15.23 11.52
C LYS A 7 -18.96 -14.24 10.57
N SER A 8 -19.60 -13.11 10.26
CA SER A 8 -19.19 -12.10 9.29
C SER A 8 -17.87 -11.35 9.57
N PRO A 9 -17.50 -10.97 10.80
CA PRO A 9 -16.32 -10.13 11.03
C PRO A 9 -15.00 -10.87 10.84
N THR A 10 -14.99 -12.20 11.00
CA THR A 10 -13.78 -13.02 10.81
C THR A 10 -13.46 -13.22 9.33
N VAL A 11 -14.48 -13.39 8.48
CA VAL A 11 -14.30 -13.54 7.03
C VAL A 11 -13.78 -12.25 6.42
N LEU A 12 -14.37 -11.10 6.78
CA LEU A 12 -13.91 -9.80 6.29
C LEU A 12 -12.45 -9.52 6.67
N LYS A 13 -12.06 -9.86 7.89
CA LYS A 13 -10.67 -9.72 8.34
C LYS A 13 -9.71 -10.56 7.48
N GLY A 14 -10.07 -11.81 7.19
CA GLY A 14 -9.28 -12.67 6.32
C GLY A 14 -9.16 -12.13 4.89
N LEU A 15 -10.24 -11.57 4.33
CA LEU A 15 -10.20 -10.95 3.00
C LEU A 15 -9.28 -9.72 2.96
N VAL A 16 -9.33 -8.86 3.98
CA VAL A 16 -8.44 -7.70 4.09
C VAL A 16 -6.97 -8.13 4.18
N GLU A 17 -6.69 -9.19 4.92
CA GLU A 17 -5.34 -9.75 5.07
C GLU A 17 -4.82 -10.37 3.78
N ILE A 18 -5.63 -11.14 3.05
CA ILE A 18 -5.27 -11.67 1.72
C ILE A 18 -5.02 -10.52 0.75
N ASN A 19 -5.93 -9.54 0.71
CA ASN A 19 -5.79 -8.37 -0.16
C ASN A 19 -4.50 -7.58 0.15
N PHE A 20 -4.14 -7.45 1.42
CA PHE A 20 -2.88 -6.84 1.82
C PHE A 20 -1.67 -7.58 1.25
N TYR A 21 -1.59 -8.91 1.41
CA TYR A 21 -0.48 -9.68 0.86
C TYR A 21 -0.39 -9.61 -0.67
N VAL A 22 -1.53 -9.65 -1.35
CA VAL A 22 -1.59 -9.42 -2.80
C VAL A 22 -1.09 -8.02 -3.14
N SER A 23 -1.50 -7.00 -2.40
CA SER A 23 -1.08 -5.62 -2.64
C SER A 23 0.42 -5.41 -2.42
N VAL A 24 1.03 -6.05 -1.43
CA VAL A 24 2.48 -6.02 -1.19
C VAL A 24 3.22 -6.70 -2.34
N ALA A 25 2.75 -7.87 -2.79
CA ALA A 25 3.34 -8.57 -3.92
C ALA A 25 3.24 -7.75 -5.21
N VAL A 26 2.06 -7.13 -5.47
CA VAL A 26 1.85 -6.22 -6.60
C VAL A 26 2.76 -5.00 -6.48
N LEU A 27 2.89 -4.39 -5.30
CA LEU A 27 3.76 -3.23 -5.08
C LEU A 27 5.21 -3.56 -5.41
N ILE A 28 5.75 -4.64 -4.84
CA ILE A 28 7.13 -5.07 -5.08
C ILE A 28 7.33 -5.43 -6.56
N ALA A 29 6.45 -6.26 -7.13
CA ALA A 29 6.58 -6.70 -8.51
C ALA A 29 6.49 -5.53 -9.49
N GLY A 30 5.48 -4.66 -9.36
CA GLY A 30 5.30 -3.49 -10.21
C GLY A 30 6.51 -2.54 -10.15
N CYS A 31 7.02 -2.28 -8.96
CA CYS A 31 8.19 -1.43 -8.77
C CYS A 31 9.51 -2.03 -9.28
N VAL A 32 9.68 -3.36 -9.27
CA VAL A 32 10.87 -4.00 -9.85
C VAL A 32 10.75 -4.10 -11.36
N LEU A 33 9.56 -4.45 -11.86
CA LEU A 33 9.29 -4.58 -13.29
C LEU A 33 9.31 -3.24 -14.02
N SER A 34 9.11 -2.11 -13.32
CA SER A 34 9.18 -0.77 -13.92
C SER A 34 10.54 -0.41 -14.54
N VAL A 35 11.60 -1.16 -14.22
CA VAL A 35 12.93 -0.98 -14.83
C VAL A 35 13.03 -1.68 -16.19
N SER A 36 12.23 -2.72 -16.43
CA SER A 36 12.23 -3.46 -17.68
C SER A 36 11.47 -2.70 -18.76
N GLU A 37 12.06 -2.60 -19.95
CA GLU A 37 11.38 -1.95 -21.09
C GLU A 37 10.22 -2.81 -21.61
N ASP A 38 10.35 -4.14 -21.58
CA ASP A 38 9.34 -5.06 -22.14
C ASP A 38 8.30 -5.52 -21.10
N ALA A 39 8.59 -5.39 -19.81
CA ALA A 39 7.76 -5.90 -18.73
C ALA A 39 7.21 -4.83 -17.78
N SER A 40 7.55 -3.54 -18.01
CA SER A 40 6.97 -2.45 -17.24
C SER A 40 5.48 -2.31 -17.57
N PHE A 41 4.66 -2.24 -16.52
CA PHE A 41 3.25 -1.86 -16.63
C PHE A 41 3.05 -0.35 -16.74
N PHE A 42 4.12 0.43 -16.56
CA PHE A 42 4.07 1.88 -16.55
C PHE A 42 4.72 2.48 -17.80
N GLU A 43 4.08 3.50 -18.36
CA GLU A 43 4.56 4.29 -19.48
C GLU A 43 5.29 5.54 -18.99
N PHE A 44 6.62 5.45 -18.93
CA PHE A 44 7.47 6.60 -18.68
C PHE A 44 7.81 7.27 -20.01
N ASN A 45 7.12 8.36 -20.35
CA ASN A 45 7.36 9.14 -21.58
C ASN A 45 8.80 9.69 -21.64
N VAL A 46 9.73 8.92 -22.23
CA VAL A 46 11.18 9.23 -22.22
C VAL A 46 11.48 10.56 -22.92
N ASP A 47 10.66 10.94 -23.91
CA ASP A 47 10.80 12.20 -24.64
C ASP A 47 10.40 13.43 -23.81
N LEU A 48 9.47 13.26 -22.85
CA LEU A 48 9.06 14.32 -21.92
C LEU A 48 9.97 14.40 -20.68
N TYR A 49 10.44 13.25 -20.22
CA TYR A 49 11.12 13.12 -18.93
C TYR A 49 12.65 13.09 -19.05
N GLY A 50 13.22 12.71 -20.20
CA GLY A 50 14.67 12.61 -20.39
C GLY A 50 15.34 11.80 -19.25
N PRO A 51 16.40 12.33 -18.60
CA PRO A 51 17.04 11.66 -17.45
C PRO A 51 16.12 11.42 -16.24
N LEU A 52 15.01 12.16 -16.12
CA LEU A 52 14.07 12.03 -15.01
C LEU A 52 13.29 10.72 -15.06
N ALA A 53 13.10 10.12 -16.25
CA ALA A 53 12.44 8.83 -16.40
C ALA A 53 13.21 7.71 -15.68
N ASN A 54 14.53 7.67 -15.86
CA ASN A 54 15.39 6.70 -15.18
C ASN A 54 15.43 6.94 -13.66
N ASN A 55 15.43 8.19 -13.22
CA ASN A 55 15.36 8.50 -11.80
C ASN A 55 14.05 8.01 -11.18
N LEU A 56 12.92 8.18 -11.88
CA LEU A 56 11.61 7.71 -11.42
C LEU A 56 11.58 6.17 -11.33
N ARG A 57 12.10 5.47 -12.34
CA ARG A 57 12.25 4.00 -12.31
C ARG A 57 13.09 3.54 -11.12
N MET A 58 14.21 4.21 -10.84
CA MET A 58 15.07 3.88 -9.68
C MET A 58 14.40 4.18 -8.33
N ILE A 59 13.60 5.24 -8.24
CA ILE A 59 12.80 5.53 -7.04
C ILE A 59 11.81 4.40 -6.76
N LEU A 60 11.17 3.84 -7.80
CA LEU A 60 10.29 2.69 -7.65
C LEU A 60 11.03 1.46 -7.12
N VAL A 61 12.23 1.16 -7.62
CA VAL A 61 13.06 0.07 -7.08
C VAL A 61 13.38 0.28 -5.60
N TYR A 62 13.75 1.50 -5.20
CA TYR A 62 14.00 1.80 -3.79
C TYR A 62 12.74 1.70 -2.94
N LEU A 63 11.58 2.00 -3.51
CA LEU A 63 10.30 1.79 -2.85
C LEU A 63 10.02 0.30 -2.62
N ALA A 64 10.29 -0.57 -3.60
CA ALA A 64 10.16 -2.02 -3.43
C ALA A 64 11.05 -2.55 -2.30
N LEU A 65 12.32 -2.13 -2.25
CA LEU A 65 13.24 -2.52 -1.18
C LEU A 65 12.77 -2.01 0.18
N THR A 66 12.33 -0.76 0.24
CA THR A 66 11.79 -0.14 1.46
C THR A 66 10.56 -0.91 1.96
N GLU A 67 9.65 -1.28 1.06
CA GLU A 67 8.47 -2.07 1.40
C GLU A 67 8.86 -3.43 2.00
N VAL A 68 9.84 -4.12 1.42
CA VAL A 68 10.35 -5.39 1.99
C VAL A 68 10.84 -5.20 3.42
N PHE A 69 11.67 -4.19 3.68
CA PHE A 69 12.18 -3.91 5.03
C PHE A 69 11.08 -3.52 6.02
N LEU A 70 10.12 -2.69 5.58
CA LEU A 70 9.00 -2.28 6.41
C LEU A 70 8.07 -3.45 6.73
N CYS A 71 7.79 -4.32 5.77
CA CYS A 71 7.03 -5.54 5.99
C CYS A 71 7.72 -6.43 7.03
N ILE A 72 9.01 -6.74 6.84
CA ILE A 72 9.80 -7.54 7.78
C ILE A 72 9.78 -6.90 9.17
N GLY A 73 10.07 -5.59 9.27
CA GLY A 73 10.10 -4.87 10.53
C GLY A 73 8.75 -4.84 11.25
N CYS A 74 7.66 -4.54 10.54
CA CYS A 74 6.32 -4.48 11.12
C CYS A 74 5.85 -5.84 11.63
N PHE A 75 6.17 -6.93 10.92
CA PHE A 75 5.82 -8.28 11.35
C PHE A 75 6.68 -8.76 12.52
N LEU A 76 8.01 -8.55 12.49
CA LEU A 76 8.90 -8.93 13.58
C LEU A 76 8.56 -8.21 14.89
N LEU A 77 8.26 -6.91 14.81
CA LEU A 77 7.91 -6.09 15.98
C LEU A 77 6.44 -6.25 16.40
N ARG A 78 5.62 -7.00 15.65
CA ARG A 78 4.17 -7.13 15.83
C ARG A 78 3.45 -5.77 15.89
N LYS A 79 3.88 -4.84 15.04
CA LYS A 79 3.36 -3.47 14.95
C LYS A 79 2.63 -3.23 13.61
N SER A 80 1.75 -4.16 13.23
CA SER A 80 1.01 -4.10 11.97
C SER A 80 0.11 -2.86 11.79
N HIS A 81 -0.19 -2.12 12.86
CA HIS A 81 -0.91 -0.84 12.72
C HIS A 81 -0.07 0.25 12.01
N PHE A 82 1.26 0.11 11.94
CA PHE A 82 2.10 1.05 11.19
C PHE A 82 1.89 0.99 9.67
N PHE A 83 1.27 -0.07 9.14
CA PHE A 83 0.85 -0.11 7.74
C PHE A 83 -0.16 1.00 7.38
N ILE A 84 -0.85 1.61 8.36
CA ILE A 84 -1.66 2.82 8.13
C ILE A 84 -0.78 3.94 7.60
N LEU A 85 0.36 4.21 8.24
CA LEU A 85 1.26 5.29 7.84
C LEU A 85 1.91 5.00 6.48
N ILE A 86 2.30 3.75 6.25
CA ILE A 86 2.87 3.30 4.97
C ILE A 86 1.86 3.54 3.85
N GLY A 87 0.62 3.08 4.03
CA GLY A 87 -0.42 3.27 3.03
C GLY A 87 -0.78 4.74 2.78
N LEU A 88 -0.81 5.57 3.83
CA LEU A 88 -0.99 7.02 3.68
C LEU A 88 0.15 7.64 2.87
N SER A 89 1.40 7.26 3.10
CA SER A 89 2.54 7.75 2.34
C SER A 89 2.42 7.38 0.85
N LEU A 90 1.97 6.17 0.52
CA LEU A 90 1.75 5.75 -0.87
C LEU A 90 0.65 6.57 -1.56
N VAL A 91 -0.49 6.79 -0.89
CA VAL A 91 -1.59 7.61 -1.42
C VAL A 91 -1.17 9.06 -1.57
N MET A 92 -0.46 9.63 -0.60
CA MET A 92 0.03 11.01 -0.68
C MET A 92 1.08 11.17 -1.77
N MET A 93 1.95 10.18 -1.98
CA MET A 93 2.97 10.21 -3.02
C MET A 93 2.33 10.36 -4.40
N ILE A 94 1.32 9.54 -4.71
CA ILE A 94 0.64 9.64 -6.00
C ILE A 94 -0.18 10.93 -6.13
N GLY A 95 -0.93 11.31 -5.10
CA GLY A 95 -1.69 12.56 -5.15
C GLY A 95 -0.78 13.78 -5.34
N SER A 96 0.41 13.76 -4.74
CA SER A 96 1.42 14.80 -4.95
C SER A 96 1.95 14.81 -6.39
N LEU A 97 2.18 13.64 -6.97
CA LEU A 97 2.66 13.49 -8.34
C LEU A 97 1.61 13.98 -9.36
N GLU A 98 0.33 13.62 -9.19
CA GLU A 98 -0.77 14.11 -10.04
C GLU A 98 -0.92 15.63 -9.97
N ILE A 99 -0.90 16.21 -8.75
CA ILE A 99 -0.98 17.67 -8.57
C ILE A 99 0.22 18.36 -9.23
N TYR A 100 1.42 17.82 -9.04
CA TYR A 100 2.63 18.34 -9.66
C TYR A 100 2.53 18.26 -11.19
N GLY A 101 2.05 17.14 -11.73
CA GLY A 101 1.84 16.95 -13.16
C GLY A 101 0.86 17.97 -13.73
N MET A 102 -0.28 18.14 -13.07
CA MET A 102 -1.31 19.11 -13.46
C MET A 102 -0.77 20.56 -13.49
N ILE A 103 0.03 20.96 -12.49
CA ILE A 103 0.59 22.32 -12.43
C ILE A 103 1.61 22.57 -13.54
N ASN A 104 2.42 21.56 -13.87
CA ASN A 104 3.54 21.70 -14.81
C ASN A 104 3.22 21.23 -16.23
N GLY A 105 1.98 20.80 -16.50
CA GLY A 105 1.60 20.24 -17.80
C GLY A 105 2.33 18.94 -18.12
N ILE A 106 2.69 18.17 -17.10
CA ILE A 106 3.35 16.87 -17.24
C ILE A 106 2.28 15.79 -17.10
N GLU A 107 2.17 14.95 -18.13
CA GLU A 107 1.24 13.83 -18.14
C GLU A 107 1.74 12.72 -17.20
N VAL A 108 0.92 12.36 -16.22
CA VAL A 108 1.19 11.27 -15.29
C VAL A 108 0.43 10.03 -15.78
N ASP A 109 1.12 8.91 -15.79
CA ASP A 109 0.53 7.64 -16.19
C ASP A 109 -0.66 7.26 -15.26
N PRO A 110 -1.87 7.02 -15.82
CA PRO A 110 -3.03 6.62 -15.03
C PRO A 110 -2.83 5.26 -14.33
N ASP A 111 -2.04 4.34 -14.89
CA ASP A 111 -1.79 3.03 -14.28
C ASP A 111 -0.91 3.16 -13.04
N LEU A 112 0.05 4.09 -13.05
CA LEU A 112 0.80 4.46 -11.85
C LEU A 112 -0.14 4.98 -10.75
N SER A 113 -1.18 5.70 -11.16
CA SER A 113 -2.14 6.31 -10.24
C SER A 113 -3.02 5.28 -9.56
N ILE A 114 -3.59 4.37 -10.34
CA ILE A 114 -4.39 3.24 -9.86
C ILE A 114 -3.54 2.32 -8.98
N PHE A 115 -2.30 2.04 -9.39
CA PHE A 115 -1.37 1.19 -8.68
C PHE A 115 -1.09 1.70 -7.25
N PHE A 116 -0.74 2.98 -7.09
CA PHE A 116 -0.45 3.54 -5.78
C PHE A 116 -1.70 3.74 -4.92
N ALA A 117 -2.83 4.09 -5.52
CA ALA A 117 -4.10 4.17 -4.81
C ALA A 117 -4.50 2.80 -4.26
N TYR A 118 -4.48 1.75 -5.08
CA TYR A 118 -4.82 0.39 -4.67
C TYR A 118 -3.89 -0.13 -3.57
N THR A 119 -2.58 -0.04 -3.78
CA THR A 119 -1.60 -0.54 -2.81
C THR A 119 -1.70 0.26 -1.50
N GLY A 120 -1.76 1.59 -1.56
CA GLY A 120 -1.89 2.45 -0.38
C GLY A 120 -3.16 2.19 0.43
N LEU A 121 -4.33 2.11 -0.22
CA LEU A 121 -5.60 1.81 0.45
C LEU A 121 -5.60 0.41 1.08
N SER A 122 -4.98 -0.57 0.42
CA SER A 122 -4.83 -1.93 0.95
C SER A 122 -4.01 -1.97 2.25
N HIS A 123 -2.93 -1.18 2.31
CA HIS A 123 -2.10 -1.03 3.51
C HIS A 123 -2.87 -0.35 4.66
N ILE A 124 -3.62 0.71 4.36
CA ILE A 124 -4.48 1.40 5.35
C ILE A 124 -5.53 0.44 5.90
N ALA A 125 -6.24 -0.29 5.04
CA ALA A 125 -7.27 -1.23 5.45
C ALA A 125 -6.73 -2.32 6.38
N PHE A 126 -5.57 -2.88 6.05
CA PHE A 126 -4.90 -3.88 6.89
C PHE A 126 -4.45 -3.31 8.24
N GLY A 127 -3.80 -2.14 8.23
CA GLY A 127 -3.34 -1.48 9.44
C GLY A 127 -4.49 -1.12 10.37
N LEU A 128 -5.61 -0.62 9.84
CA LEU A 128 -6.84 -0.35 10.60
C LEU A 128 -7.44 -1.63 11.18
N SER A 129 -7.53 -2.70 10.39
CA SER A 129 -8.03 -4.00 10.84
C SER A 129 -7.19 -4.55 12.01
N ALA A 130 -5.86 -4.40 11.94
CA ALA A 130 -4.95 -4.79 13.01
C ALA A 130 -5.10 -3.91 14.26
N TYR A 131 -5.24 -2.59 14.08
CA TYR A 131 -5.45 -1.64 15.18
C TYR A 131 -6.72 -1.95 15.97
N PHE A 132 -7.87 -2.08 15.30
CA PHE A 132 -9.14 -2.40 15.94
C PHE A 132 -9.16 -3.81 16.57
N SER A 133 -8.40 -4.76 16.00
CA SER A 133 -8.25 -6.09 16.59
C SER A 133 -7.45 -6.06 17.90
N ASN A 134 -6.43 -5.21 18.00
CA ASN A 134 -5.64 -5.06 19.22
C ASN A 134 -6.43 -4.35 20.33
N GLU A 135 -7.16 -3.28 20.02
CA GLU A 135 -8.00 -2.59 21.02
C GLU A 135 -9.08 -3.48 21.62
N LYS A 136 -9.73 -4.32 20.80
CA LYS A 136 -10.72 -5.29 21.31
C LYS A 136 -10.10 -6.28 22.30
N ASN A 137 -8.88 -6.74 22.05
CA ASN A 137 -8.19 -7.67 22.96
C ASN A 137 -7.78 -7.01 24.28
N ILE A 138 -7.45 -5.70 24.29
CA ILE A 138 -7.14 -4.95 25.50
C ILE A 138 -8.40 -4.74 26.35
N ASN A 139 -9.50 -4.28 25.74
CA ASN A 139 -10.76 -4.02 26.44
C ASN A 139 -11.42 -5.27 27.03
N VAL A 140 -11.18 -6.45 26.45
CA VAL A 140 -11.64 -7.72 27.03
C VAL A 140 -10.84 -8.10 28.27
N LYS A 141 -9.54 -7.78 28.35
CA LYS A 141 -8.69 -8.09 29.50
C LYS A 141 -8.92 -7.16 30.70
N THR A 142 -9.47 -5.96 30.50
CA THR A 142 -9.61 -4.93 31.54
C THR A 142 -10.99 -4.87 32.19
N LYS A 143 -11.98 -5.66 31.76
CA LYS A 143 -13.26 -5.76 32.48
C LYS A 143 -13.09 -6.66 33.71
N PRO A 144 -13.20 -6.14 34.95
CA PRO A 144 -13.32 -6.99 36.12
C PRO A 144 -14.67 -7.74 36.04
N TYR A 145 -14.62 -9.04 36.35
CA TYR A 145 -15.81 -9.87 36.55
C TYR A 145 -16.69 -9.33 37.68
#